data_AF-A0A9D8HEF3-F1
#
_entry.id   AF-A0A9D8HEF3-F1
#
_cell.length_a   1.000
_cell.length_b   1.000
_cell.length_c   1.000
_cell.angle_alpha   90.00
_cell.angle_beta   90.00
_cell.angle_gamma   90.00
#
_symmetry.space_group_name_H-M   'P 1'
#
loop_
_entity.id
_entity.type
_entity.pdbx_description
1 polymer ?
#
loop_
_entity_poly.entity_id
_entity_poly.type
_entity_poly.pdbx_seq_one_letter_code
_entity_poly.pdbx_strand_id
1 'polypeptide(L)'
;MDIKSTKLVALILMVLGAVMVVSGATTYSMVNTALKDERIIVADDATRYAGELVAGPFTAYEQANIIEKHAFEATGGKTYAELDREDPLHAVAMNSSFLRASLFTSVVAFGVSVLVMGVGLMFILAGWAIRNLASKNERVSV
;
A
#
# COMPACT_ATOMS: atom_id res chain seq x y z
N MET A 1 23.75 8.24 30.35
CA MET A 1 22.70 7.20 30.43
C MET A 1 23.37 5.91 30.84
N ASP A 2 22.85 5.18 31.82
CA ASP A 2 23.42 3.90 32.28
C ASP A 2 23.28 2.81 31.19
N ILE A 3 24.20 1.84 31.17
CA ILE A 3 24.19 0.69 30.23
C ILE A 3 22.84 -0.06 30.26
N LYS A 4 22.22 -0.23 31.43
CA LYS A 4 20.90 -0.85 31.61
C LYS A 4 19.82 -0.05 30.90
N SER A 5 19.82 1.28 31.06
CA SER A 5 18.88 2.17 30.37
C SER A 5 19.05 2.12 28.85
N THR A 6 20.29 2.04 28.35
CA THR A 6 20.58 1.90 26.91
C THR A 6 20.08 0.58 26.34
N LYS A 7 20.29 -0.53 27.06
CA LYS A 7 19.78 -1.86 26.67
C LYS A 7 18.25 -1.88 26.65
N LEU A 8 17.60 -1.19 27.60
CA LEU A 8 16.14 -1.07 27.64
C LEU A 8 15.59 -0.28 26.45
N VAL A 9 16.16 0.88 26.13
CA VAL A 9 15.76 1.69 24.96
C VAL A 9 15.93 0.90 23.66
N ALA A 10 17.05 0.18 23.51
CA ALA A 10 17.28 -0.70 22.36
C ALA A 10 16.20 -1.79 22.23
N LEU A 11 15.82 -2.43 23.35
CA LEU A 11 14.75 -3.43 23.37
C LEU A 11 13.41 -2.82 22.94
N ILE A 12 13.06 -1.65 23.47
CA ILE A 12 11.81 -0.95 23.13
C ILE A 12 11.76 -0.64 21.63
N LEU A 13 12.84 -0.12 21.05
CA LEU A 13 12.91 0.17 19.61
C LEU A 13 12.73 -1.09 18.76
N MET A 14 13.37 -2.21 19.13
CA MET A 14 13.21 -3.46 18.40
C MET A 14 11.78 -4.00 18.50
N VAL A 15 11.16 -3.95 19.68
CA VAL A 15 9.76 -4.39 19.87
C VAL A 15 8.81 -3.51 19.07
N LEU A 16 8.96 -2.19 19.13
CA LEU A 16 8.13 -1.26 18.37
C LEU A 16 8.27 -1.52 16.86
N GLY A 17 9.50 -1.67 16.37
CA GLY A 17 9.76 -1.99 14.98
C GLY A 17 9.15 -3.32 14.55
N ALA A 18 9.23 -4.36 15.39
CA ALA A 18 8.60 -5.66 15.13
C ALA A 18 7.07 -5.55 15.03
N VAL A 19 6.44 -4.81 15.96
CA VAL A 19 4.99 -4.55 15.90
C VAL A 19 4.61 -3.82 14.61
N MET A 20 5.39 -2.83 14.18
CA MET A 20 5.15 -2.12 12.92
C MET A 20 5.26 -3.05 11.70
N VAL A 21 6.28 -3.91 11.64
CA VAL A 21 6.45 -4.88 10.54
C VAL A 21 5.26 -5.83 10.48
N VAL A 22 4.85 -6.41 11.61
CA VAL A 22 3.70 -7.33 11.68
C VAL A 22 2.42 -6.61 11.28
N SER A 23 2.22 -5.38 11.73
CA SER A 23 1.02 -4.58 11.40
C SER A 23 0.97 -4.28 9.91
N GLY A 24 2.07 -3.83 9.30
CA GLY A 24 2.15 -3.56 7.86
C GLY A 24 1.91 -4.82 7.03
N ALA A 25 2.51 -5.96 7.40
CA ALA A 25 2.29 -7.23 6.72
C ALA A 25 0.84 -7.70 6.80
N THR A 26 0.21 -7.54 7.97
CA THR A 26 -1.20 -7.87 8.19
C THR A 26 -2.11 -7.02 7.31
N THR A 27 -1.91 -5.70 7.30
CA THR A 27 -2.69 -4.78 6.44
C THR A 27 -2.50 -5.11 4.96
N TYR A 28 -1.26 -5.37 4.50
CA TYR A 28 -1.00 -5.78 3.13
C TYR A 28 -1.82 -7.02 2.76
N SER A 29 -1.79 -8.04 3.63
CA SER A 29 -2.52 -9.28 3.40
C SER A 29 -4.03 -9.06 3.38
N MET A 30 -4.57 -8.21 4.26
CA MET A 30 -6.00 -7.89 4.28
C MET A 30 -6.46 -7.24 2.97
N VAL A 31 -5.71 -6.25 2.46
CA VAL A 31 -6.05 -5.57 1.20
C VAL A 31 -5.96 -6.54 0.02
N ASN A 32 -4.92 -7.37 -0.03
CA ASN A 32 -4.79 -8.42 -1.04
C ASN A 32 -5.98 -9.39 -1.02
N THR A 33 -6.40 -9.85 0.15
CA THR A 33 -7.55 -10.77 0.27
C THR A 33 -8.84 -10.08 -0.18
N ALA A 34 -9.09 -8.86 0.27
CA ALA A 34 -10.27 -8.10 -0.15
C ALA A 34 -10.34 -7.92 -1.67
N LEU A 35 -9.23 -7.61 -2.34
CA LEU A 35 -9.20 -7.51 -3.81
C LEU A 35 -9.47 -8.86 -4.51
N LYS A 36 -8.91 -9.96 -3.99
CA LYS A 36 -9.15 -11.29 -4.55
C LYS A 36 -10.62 -11.71 -4.44
N ASP A 37 -11.27 -11.34 -3.34
CA ASP A 37 -12.67 -11.69 -3.08
C ASP A 37 -13.63 -10.99 -4.04
N GLU A 38 -13.27 -9.80 -4.56
CA GLU A 38 -14.04 -9.08 -5.59
C GLU A 38 -13.97 -9.73 -6.98
N ARG A 39 -13.01 -10.64 -7.21
CA ARG A 39 -12.85 -11.39 -8.47
C ARG A 39 -12.78 -10.52 -9.73
N ILE A 40 -12.28 -9.30 -9.61
CA ILE A 40 -12.10 -8.38 -10.73
C ILE A 40 -10.94 -8.88 -11.60
N ILE A 41 -11.17 -8.99 -12.90
CA ILE A 41 -10.16 -9.35 -13.89
C ILE A 41 -9.71 -8.08 -14.62
N VAL A 42 -8.41 -7.92 -14.79
CA VAL A 42 -7.85 -6.83 -15.60
C VAL A 42 -8.33 -7.00 -17.03
N ALA A 43 -8.88 -5.94 -17.64
CA ALA A 43 -9.46 -6.01 -18.97
C ALA A 43 -8.48 -6.57 -20.02
N ASP A 44 -9.01 -7.33 -20.98
CA ASP A 44 -8.21 -8.06 -21.98
C ASP A 44 -7.40 -7.14 -22.91
N ASP A 45 -7.84 -5.89 -23.07
CA ASP A 45 -7.17 -4.86 -23.89
C ASP A 45 -6.24 -3.95 -23.07
N ALA A 46 -5.98 -4.28 -21.80
CA ALA A 46 -4.99 -3.61 -20.99
C ALA A 46 -3.57 -3.86 -21.50
N THR A 47 -2.71 -2.84 -21.41
CA THR A 47 -1.31 -2.92 -21.86
C THR A 47 -0.49 -3.96 -21.07
N ARG A 48 -0.85 -4.20 -19.80
CA ARG A 48 -0.14 -5.11 -18.88
C ARG A 48 -1.14 -5.84 -18.00
N TYR A 49 -0.79 -7.06 -17.59
CA TYR A 49 -1.58 -7.92 -16.71
C TYR A 49 -3.00 -8.24 -17.23
N ALA A 50 -3.25 -8.10 -18.54
CA ALA A 50 -4.53 -8.44 -19.15
C ALA A 50 -4.93 -9.89 -18.82
N GLY A 51 -6.18 -10.10 -18.40
CA GLY A 51 -6.70 -11.40 -17.98
C GLY A 51 -6.21 -11.85 -16.59
N GLU A 52 -5.36 -11.09 -15.91
CA GLU A 52 -4.95 -11.40 -14.54
C GLU A 52 -5.98 -10.92 -13.51
N LEU A 53 -6.01 -11.60 -12.36
CA LEU A 53 -6.83 -11.20 -11.23
C LEU A 53 -6.28 -9.92 -10.59
N VAL A 54 -7.15 -8.94 -10.33
CA VAL A 54 -6.81 -7.77 -9.52
C VAL A 54 -6.61 -8.22 -8.09
N ALA A 55 -5.35 -8.44 -7.70
CA ALA A 55 -4.98 -8.94 -6.38
C ALA A 55 -3.85 -8.15 -5.72
N GLY A 56 -3.17 -7.29 -6.47
CA GLY A 56 -2.03 -6.51 -5.99
C GLY A 56 -2.04 -5.07 -6.50
N PRO A 57 -1.05 -4.27 -6.07
CA PRO A 57 -0.98 -2.85 -6.40
C PRO A 57 -0.87 -2.61 -7.92
N PHE A 58 -0.07 -3.41 -8.64
CA PHE A 58 0.12 -3.19 -10.07
C PHE A 58 -1.11 -3.59 -10.90
N THR A 59 -1.74 -4.72 -10.59
CA THR A 59 -2.98 -5.15 -11.27
C THR A 59 -4.13 -4.19 -10.97
N ALA A 60 -4.24 -3.65 -9.76
CA ALA A 60 -5.25 -2.66 -9.40
C ALA A 60 -5.02 -1.32 -10.11
N TYR A 61 -3.76 -0.88 -10.21
CA TYR A 61 -3.37 0.32 -10.94
C TYR A 61 -3.71 0.21 -12.43
N GLU A 62 -3.34 -0.90 -13.08
CA GLU A 62 -3.65 -1.10 -14.50
C GLU A 62 -5.14 -1.23 -14.77
N GLN A 63 -5.90 -1.90 -13.89
CA GLN A 63 -7.35 -1.94 -14.02
C GLN A 63 -7.98 -0.55 -13.86
N ALA A 64 -7.46 0.30 -12.95
CA ALA A 64 -7.94 1.67 -12.83
C ALA A 64 -7.64 2.50 -14.09
N ASN A 65 -6.48 2.29 -14.73
CA ASN A 65 -6.12 2.97 -15.96
C ASN A 65 -6.98 2.54 -17.15
N ILE A 66 -7.26 1.25 -17.29
CA ILE A 66 -8.07 0.78 -18.42
C ILE A 66 -9.54 1.20 -18.28
N ILE A 67 -10.06 1.25 -17.05
CA ILE A 67 -11.39 1.84 -16.76
C ILE A 67 -11.44 3.32 -17.18
N GLU A 68 -10.39 4.10 -16.93
CA GLU A 68 -10.32 5.48 -17.39
C GLU A 68 -10.40 5.57 -18.90
N LYS A 69 -9.61 4.74 -19.60
CA LYS A 69 -9.57 4.73 -21.06
C LYS A 69 -10.95 4.41 -21.64
N HIS A 70 -11.60 3.33 -21.18
CA HIS A 70 -12.93 2.94 -21.66
C HIS A 70 -13.98 4.01 -21.35
N ALA A 71 -13.92 4.62 -20.17
CA ALA A 71 -14.85 5.69 -19.81
C ALA A 71 -14.64 6.93 -20.67
N PHE A 72 -13.39 7.33 -20.90
CA PHE A 72 -13.05 8.49 -21.72
C PHE A 72 -13.45 8.29 -23.18
N GLU A 73 -13.26 7.08 -23.73
CA GLU A 73 -13.74 6.73 -25.07
C GLU A 73 -15.28 6.74 -25.14
N ALA A 74 -15.96 6.17 -24.12
CA ALA A 74 -17.42 6.11 -24.07
C ALA A 74 -18.06 7.51 -23.95
N THR A 75 -17.42 8.45 -23.26
CA THR A 75 -17.92 9.83 -23.07
C THR A 75 -17.53 10.77 -24.21
N GLY A 76 -16.87 10.27 -25.27
CA GLY A 76 -16.39 11.10 -26.37
C GLY A 76 -15.27 12.07 -25.94
N GLY A 77 -14.45 11.67 -24.98
CA GLY A 77 -13.32 12.45 -24.47
C GLY A 77 -13.69 13.47 -23.39
N LYS A 78 -14.87 13.35 -22.79
CA LYS A 78 -15.35 14.26 -21.73
C LYS A 78 -15.18 13.66 -20.35
N THR A 79 -14.72 14.47 -19.41
CA THR A 79 -14.69 14.16 -17.98
C THR A 79 -16.08 14.33 -17.35
N TYR A 80 -16.25 13.84 -16.12
CA TYR A 80 -17.50 13.96 -15.37
C TYR A 80 -18.02 15.41 -15.30
N ALA A 81 -17.14 16.38 -15.12
CA ALA A 81 -17.51 17.79 -15.00
C ALA A 81 -17.88 18.46 -16.34
N GLU A 82 -17.53 17.84 -17.47
CA GLU A 82 -17.78 18.35 -18.82
C GLU A 82 -19.07 17.78 -19.43
N LEU A 83 -19.69 16.81 -18.77
CA LEU A 83 -20.97 16.25 -19.14
C LEU A 83 -22.09 17.05 -18.49
N ASP A 84 -23.16 17.28 -19.26
CA ASP A 84 -24.37 17.88 -18.74
C ASP A 84 -25.02 16.94 -17.72
N ARG A 85 -25.73 17.49 -16.73
CA ARG A 85 -26.30 16.69 -15.63
C ARG A 85 -27.36 15.71 -16.15
N GLU A 86 -28.05 16.06 -17.21
CA GLU A 86 -29.09 15.27 -17.86
C GLU A 86 -28.51 14.29 -18.91
N ASP A 87 -27.21 14.33 -19.18
CA ASP A 87 -26.53 13.42 -20.11
C ASP A 87 -26.51 11.97 -19.55
N PRO A 88 -27.00 10.96 -20.27
CA PRO A 88 -26.96 9.57 -19.81
C PRO A 88 -25.53 9.05 -19.53
N LEU A 89 -24.50 9.62 -20.17
CA LEU A 89 -23.10 9.26 -19.98
C LEU A 89 -22.49 9.89 -18.72
N HIS A 90 -23.17 10.86 -18.10
CA HIS A 90 -22.75 11.44 -16.83
C HIS A 90 -22.63 10.36 -15.73
N ALA A 91 -23.54 9.39 -15.71
CA ALA A 91 -23.48 8.24 -14.80
C ALA A 91 -22.29 7.32 -15.08
N VAL A 92 -21.89 7.16 -16.34
CA VAL A 92 -20.72 6.35 -16.74
C VAL A 92 -19.43 6.98 -16.23
N ALA A 93 -19.25 8.28 -16.45
CA ALA A 93 -18.09 9.04 -15.97
C ALA A 93 -18.02 9.06 -14.43
N MET A 94 -19.19 9.10 -13.77
CA MET A 94 -19.28 9.03 -12.32
C MET A 94 -18.83 7.68 -11.78
N ASN A 95 -19.39 6.59 -12.32
CA ASN A 95 -19.10 5.24 -11.87
C ASN A 95 -17.65 4.85 -12.13
N SER A 96 -17.09 5.25 -13.29
CA SER A 96 -15.67 5.03 -13.60
C SER A 96 -14.76 5.74 -12.60
N SER A 97 -15.07 6.99 -12.25
CA SER A 97 -14.31 7.76 -11.25
C SER A 97 -14.35 7.09 -9.88
N PHE A 98 -15.50 6.57 -9.47
CA PHE A 98 -15.65 5.85 -8.19
C PHE A 98 -14.84 4.54 -8.17
N LEU A 99 -14.96 3.71 -9.21
CA LEU A 99 -14.21 2.44 -9.30
C LEU A 99 -12.70 2.68 -9.33
N ARG A 100 -12.24 3.72 -10.04
CA ARG A 100 -10.83 4.09 -10.06
C ARG A 100 -10.36 4.57 -8.70
N ALA A 101 -11.15 5.41 -8.04
CA ALA A 101 -10.81 5.90 -6.71
C ALA A 101 -10.69 4.77 -5.68
N SER A 102 -11.59 3.78 -5.72
CA SER A 102 -11.51 2.61 -4.84
C SER A 102 -10.27 1.77 -5.14
N LEU A 103 -9.98 1.49 -6.42
CA LEU A 103 -8.77 0.76 -6.82
C LEU A 103 -7.48 1.49 -6.42
N PHE A 104 -7.39 2.81 -6.65
CA PHE A 104 -6.23 3.60 -6.21
C PHE A 104 -6.11 3.67 -4.70
N THR A 105 -7.22 3.69 -3.96
CA THR A 105 -7.19 3.60 -2.49
C THR A 105 -6.52 2.29 -2.05
N SER A 106 -6.80 1.17 -2.73
CA SER A 106 -6.11 -0.10 -2.49
C SER A 106 -4.62 -0.03 -2.86
N VAL A 107 -4.25 0.61 -3.97
CA VAL A 107 -2.84 0.82 -4.36
C VAL A 107 -2.08 1.60 -3.28
N VAL A 108 -2.67 2.68 -2.79
CA VAL A 108 -2.10 3.49 -1.71
C VAL A 108 -2.00 2.68 -0.43
N ALA A 109 -3.00 1.87 -0.08
CA ALA A 109 -2.97 1.02 1.11
C ALA A 109 -1.81 0.01 1.06
N PHE A 110 -1.55 -0.62 -0.09
CA PHE A 110 -0.36 -1.45 -0.28
C PHE A 110 0.92 -0.64 -0.10
N GLY A 111 1.04 0.52 -0.74
CA GLY A 111 2.22 1.38 -0.60
C GLY A 111 2.51 1.80 0.84
N VAL A 112 1.48 2.24 1.57
CA VAL A 112 1.60 2.63 2.98
C VAL A 112 1.95 1.43 3.85
N SER A 113 1.37 0.25 3.61
CA SER A 113 1.70 -0.95 4.37
C SER A 113 3.18 -1.35 4.22
N VAL A 114 3.74 -1.25 3.01
CA VAL A 114 5.17 -1.48 2.74
C VAL A 114 6.04 -0.43 3.41
N LEU A 115 5.64 0.85 3.37
CA LEU A 115 6.35 1.92 4.08
C LEU A 115 6.41 1.65 5.58
N VAL A 116 5.29 1.27 6.20
CA VAL A 116 5.22 0.94 7.64
C VAL A 116 6.14 -0.25 7.97
N MET A 117 6.17 -1.28 7.14
CA MET A 117 7.12 -2.39 7.29
C MET A 117 8.57 -1.90 7.20
N GLY A 118 8.89 -1.06 6.21
CA GLY A 118 10.22 -0.49 6.03
C GLY A 118 10.68 0.33 7.23
N VAL A 119 9.80 1.21 7.76
CA VAL A 119 10.10 2.00 8.96
C VAL A 119 10.27 1.10 10.18
N GLY A 120 9.43 0.07 10.34
CA GLY A 120 9.57 -0.91 11.42
C GLY A 120 10.91 -1.65 11.36
N LEU A 121 11.36 -2.03 10.17
CA LEU A 121 12.67 -2.65 9.96
C LEU A 121 13.80 -1.69 10.36
N MET A 122 13.70 -0.40 10.03
CA MET A 122 14.68 0.61 10.44
C MET A 122 14.78 0.74 11.97
N PHE A 123 13.66 0.67 12.70
CA PHE A 123 13.69 0.65 14.16
C PHE A 123 14.31 -0.62 14.75
N ILE A 124 14.07 -1.78 14.13
CA ILE A 124 14.74 -3.02 14.53
C ILE A 124 16.26 -2.90 14.35
N LEU A 125 16.70 -2.42 13.18
CA LEU A 125 18.13 -2.24 12.89
C LEU A 125 18.79 -1.22 13.82
N ALA A 126 18.12 -0.10 14.10
CA ALA A 126 18.61 0.90 15.04
C ALA A 126 18.71 0.34 16.47
N GLY A 127 17.69 -0.36 16.96
CA GLY A 127 17.71 -0.99 18.27
C GLY A 127 18.80 -2.08 18.37
N TRP A 128 18.99 -2.87 17.32
CA TRP A 128 20.06 -3.86 17.24
C TRP A 128 21.46 -3.21 17.28
N ALA A 129 21.68 -2.14 16.52
CA ALA A 129 22.93 -1.40 16.53
C ALA A 129 23.25 -0.81 17.92
N ILE A 130 22.27 -0.19 18.59
CA ILE A 130 22.43 0.37 19.94
C ILE A 130 22.75 -0.75 20.95
N ARG A 131 22.05 -1.89 20.87
CA ARG A 131 22.29 -3.04 21.75
C ARG A 131 23.72 -3.57 21.61
N ASN A 132 24.21 -3.69 20.38
CA ASN A 132 25.56 -4.16 20.10
C ASN A 132 26.61 -3.20 20.67
N LEU A 133 26.43 -1.89 20.49
CA LEU A 133 27.34 -0.88 21.05
C LEU A 133 27.36 -0.89 22.58
N ALA A 134 26.19 -1.00 23.22
CA ALA A 134 26.11 -1.10 24.68
C ALA A 134 26.80 -2.35 25.23
N SER A 135 26.68 -3.49 24.54
CA SER A 135 27.33 -4.74 24.93
C SER A 135 28.86 -4.69 24.78
N LYS A 136 29.38 -3.95 23.79
CA LYS A 136 30.81 -3.76 23.59
C LYS A 136 31.41 -2.88 24.69
N ASN A 137 30.71 -1.82 25.08
CA ASN A 137 31.16 -0.90 26.13
C ASN A 137 31.26 -1.58 27.50
N GLU A 138 30.31 -2.45 27.82
CA GLU A 138 30.31 -3.26 29.05
C GLU A 138 31.56 -4.16 29.17
N ARG A 139 32.01 -4.75 28.05
CA ARG A 139 33.19 -5.63 28.02
C ARG A 139 34.53 -4.90 28.18
N VAL A 140 34.58 -3.59 27.92
CA VAL A 140 35.80 -2.77 28.02
C VAL A 140 35.92 -2.13 29.42
N SER A 141 34.80 -2.01 30.14
CA SER A 141 34.74 -1.47 31.51
C SER A 141 34.97 -2.50 32.62
N VAL A 142 35.14 -3.79 32.27
CA VAL A 142 35.52 -4.89 33.18
C VAL A 142 36.97 -5.23 32.94
#